data_AF-A0A3B0C7L9-F1
#
_entry.id   AF-A0A3B0C7L9-F1
#
_cell.length_a   1.000
_cell.length_b   1.000
_cell.length_c   1.000
_cell.angle_alpha   90.00
_cell.angle_beta   90.00
_cell.angle_gamma   90.00
#
_symmetry.space_group_name_H-M   'P 1'
#
loop_
_entity.id
_entity.type
_entity.pdbx_description
1 polymer ?
#
loop_
_entity_poly.entity_id
_entity_poly.type
_entity_poly.pdbx_seq_one_letter_code
_entity_poly.pdbx_strand_id
1 'polypeptide(L)'
;MMWSLNTDRRFFYFATLVLLVVFGISLIQNVIRYQHHASYDIWTSVIYLAVSVLLFIPFMVLSFQVQKELNRRFGKWYWLTVVLFALVILFTFYLLSGILLHSLEFFDHFISEDYARYYFGREALYHLLVIFGSSLFVRLKGKKKRTTIEVNKGRKTITLRLDTVHWIEADDHYLNFYTGTDVFIKRANLGDMAKQLAPDFIRIHRKYVVNKSQIVSKEKKQRQEFILLSSGKRLKVGQSFAPVFW
;
A
#
# COMPACT_ATOMS: atom_id res chain seq x y z
N MET A 1 -3.45 -6.81 -14.56
CA MET A 1 -3.65 -5.35 -14.34
C MET A 1 -5.12 -5.01 -14.09
N MET A 2 -6.09 -5.57 -14.84
CA MET A 2 -7.54 -5.35 -14.64
C MET A 2 -8.07 -5.68 -13.23
N TRP A 3 -7.59 -6.75 -12.59
CA TRP A 3 -8.05 -7.13 -11.25
C TRP A 3 -7.69 -6.11 -10.15
N SER A 4 -6.57 -5.39 -10.27
CA SER A 4 -6.18 -4.40 -9.23
C SER A 4 -7.03 -3.13 -9.28
N LEU A 5 -7.46 -2.73 -10.49
CA LEU A 5 -8.34 -1.58 -10.72
C LEU A 5 -9.70 -1.80 -10.07
N ASN A 6 -10.25 -3.01 -10.15
CA ASN A 6 -11.55 -3.33 -9.56
C ASN A 6 -11.52 -3.25 -8.02
N THR A 7 -10.46 -3.76 -7.38
CA THR A 7 -10.34 -3.68 -5.92
C THR A 7 -10.10 -2.25 -5.42
N ASP A 8 -9.31 -1.45 -6.13
CA ASP A 8 -9.08 -0.04 -5.76
C ASP A 8 -10.36 0.79 -5.90
N ARG A 9 -11.15 0.57 -6.96
CA ARG A 9 -12.47 1.20 -7.12
C ARG A 9 -13.42 0.84 -5.98
N ARG A 10 -13.52 -0.44 -5.61
CA ARG A 10 -14.33 -0.89 -4.46
C ARG A 10 -13.91 -0.22 -3.15
N PHE A 11 -12.61 -0.05 -2.94
CA PHE A 11 -12.10 0.69 -1.79
C PHE A 11 -12.59 2.14 -1.78
N PHE A 12 -12.49 2.86 -2.91
CA PHE A 12 -12.97 4.23 -2.98
C PHE A 12 -14.48 4.35 -2.77
N TYR A 13 -15.29 3.48 -3.38
CA TYR A 13 -16.74 3.48 -3.13
C TYR A 13 -17.07 3.25 -1.64
N PHE A 14 -16.40 2.30 -1.01
CA PHE A 14 -16.57 2.04 0.41
C PHE A 14 -16.13 3.23 1.27
N ALA A 15 -14.97 3.82 0.99
CA ALA A 15 -14.45 4.96 1.74
C ALA A 15 -15.35 6.21 1.59
N THR A 16 -15.89 6.46 0.39
CA THR A 16 -16.88 7.51 0.15
C THR A 16 -18.18 7.24 0.91
N LEU A 17 -18.67 6.00 0.92
CA LEU A 17 -19.86 5.63 1.70
C LEU A 17 -19.66 5.86 3.20
N VAL A 18 -18.51 5.42 3.74
CA VAL A 18 -18.14 5.65 5.15
C VAL A 18 -18.11 7.13 5.46
N LEU A 19 -17.54 7.94 4.57
CA LEU A 19 -17.46 9.38 4.74
C LEU A 19 -18.84 10.07 4.71
N LEU A 20 -19.78 9.61 3.89
CA LEU A 20 -21.17 10.09 3.89
C LEU A 20 -21.93 9.69 5.17
N VAL A 21 -21.70 8.49 5.70
CA VAL A 21 -22.29 8.06 6.97
C VAL A 21 -21.75 8.91 8.12
N VAL A 22 -20.44 9.13 8.14
CA VAL A 22 -19.75 9.96 9.13
C VAL A 22 -20.22 11.40 9.08
N PHE A 23 -20.40 11.97 7.88
CA PHE A 23 -21.04 13.27 7.67
C PHE A 23 -22.39 13.35 8.39
N GLY A 24 -23.25 12.35 8.20
CA GLY A 24 -24.59 12.35 8.79
C GLY A 24 -24.54 12.30 10.32
N ILE A 25 -23.64 11.48 10.86
CA ILE A 25 -23.39 11.40 12.31
C ILE A 25 -22.85 12.75 12.83
N SER A 26 -21.90 13.37 12.14
CA SER A 26 -21.29 14.64 12.53
C SER A 26 -22.33 15.76 12.58
N LEU A 27 -23.20 15.85 11.58
CA LEU A 27 -24.30 16.81 11.55
C LEU A 27 -25.22 16.65 12.77
N ILE A 28 -25.69 15.43 13.04
CA ILE A 28 -26.56 15.15 14.20
C ILE A 28 -25.86 15.54 15.51
N GLN A 29 -24.60 15.15 15.67
CA GLN A 29 -23.86 15.47 16.89
C GLN A 29 -23.58 16.97 17.05
N ASN A 30 -23.35 17.69 15.96
CA ASN A 30 -23.14 19.14 15.99
C ASN A 30 -24.42 19.86 16.41
N VAL A 31 -25.58 19.44 15.90
CA VAL A 31 -26.89 19.96 16.35
C VAL A 31 -27.09 19.72 17.84
N ILE A 32 -26.94 18.48 18.31
CA ILE A 32 -27.12 18.14 19.74
C ILE A 32 -26.24 19.00 20.64
N ARG A 33 -24.98 19.21 20.24
CA ARG A 33 -23.99 19.88 21.07
C ARG A 33 -24.05 21.41 21.00
N TYR A 34 -24.33 21.96 19.82
CA TYR A 34 -24.10 23.37 19.55
C TYR A 34 -25.35 24.19 19.23
N GLN A 35 -26.53 23.57 19.09
CA GLN A 35 -27.77 24.30 18.77
C GLN A 35 -28.12 25.47 19.70
N HIS A 36 -27.60 25.49 20.93
CA HIS A 36 -27.84 26.55 21.91
C HIS A 36 -26.76 27.64 21.93
N HIS A 37 -25.69 27.51 21.15
CA HIS A 37 -24.60 28.49 21.09
C HIS A 37 -24.89 29.56 20.03
N ALA A 38 -24.75 30.84 20.39
CA ALA A 38 -25.06 31.97 19.51
C ALA A 38 -24.23 32.00 18.20
N SER A 39 -23.01 31.45 18.22
CA SER A 39 -22.12 31.38 17.05
C SER A 39 -22.35 30.14 16.17
N TYR A 40 -23.28 29.25 16.53
CA TYR A 40 -23.57 28.04 15.78
C TYR A 40 -24.76 28.24 14.85
N ASP A 41 -24.56 27.90 13.58
CA ASP A 41 -25.63 27.86 12.59
C ASP A 41 -25.69 26.49 11.91
N ILE A 42 -26.90 25.94 11.84
CA ILE A 42 -27.14 24.60 11.29
C ILE A 42 -26.92 24.60 9.77
N TRP A 43 -27.26 25.67 9.07
CA TRP A 43 -27.10 25.76 7.63
C TRP A 43 -25.63 25.84 7.24
N THR A 44 -24.86 26.63 7.99
CA THR A 44 -23.39 26.66 7.90
C THR A 44 -22.81 25.27 8.11
N SER A 45 -23.33 24.48 9.06
CA SER A 45 -22.89 23.09 9.27
C SER A 45 -23.18 22.19 8.07
N VAL A 46 -24.40 22.26 7.52
CA VAL A 46 -24.80 21.46 6.36
C VAL A 46 -23.92 21.80 5.15
N ILE A 47 -23.75 23.09 4.87
CA ILE A 47 -22.98 23.58 3.72
C ILE A 47 -21.50 23.22 3.89
N TYR A 48 -20.93 23.48 5.06
CA TYR A 48 -19.55 23.12 5.36
C TYR A 48 -19.30 21.63 5.16
N LEU A 49 -20.13 20.78 5.77
CA LEU A 49 -19.93 19.35 5.69
C LEU A 49 -20.09 18.87 4.23
N ALA A 50 -20.98 19.47 3.43
CA ALA A 50 -21.22 19.07 2.05
C ALA A 50 -20.02 19.44 1.17
N VAL A 51 -19.51 20.65 1.36
CA VAL A 51 -18.29 21.14 0.74
C VAL A 51 -17.08 20.29 1.15
N SER A 52 -16.97 19.96 2.44
CA SER A 52 -15.90 19.14 3.01
C SER A 52 -15.86 17.76 2.36
N VAL A 53 -17.02 17.10 2.22
CA VAL A 53 -17.14 15.80 1.54
C VAL A 53 -16.62 15.87 0.10
N LEU A 54 -17.09 16.86 -0.67
CA LEU A 54 -16.72 17.02 -2.07
C LEU A 54 -15.22 17.33 -2.22
N LEU A 55 -14.69 18.22 -1.37
CA LEU A 55 -13.29 18.62 -1.39
C LEU A 55 -12.37 17.47 -0.94
N PHE A 56 -12.85 16.58 -0.07
CA PHE A 56 -12.03 15.49 0.45
C PHE A 56 -11.88 14.33 -0.54
N ILE A 57 -12.81 14.12 -1.48
CA ILE A 57 -12.69 13.06 -2.50
C ILE A 57 -11.37 13.12 -3.29
N PRO A 58 -10.98 14.24 -3.93
CA PRO A 58 -9.70 14.32 -4.63
C PRO A 58 -8.50 14.16 -3.68
N PHE A 59 -8.59 14.68 -2.46
CA PHE A 59 -7.57 14.47 -1.42
C PHE A 59 -7.39 13.01 -1.05
N MET A 60 -8.49 12.25 -0.93
CA MET A 60 -8.47 10.82 -0.63
C MET A 60 -7.77 10.04 -1.74
N VAL A 61 -8.08 10.35 -3.01
CA VAL A 61 -7.44 9.71 -4.17
C VAL A 61 -5.95 10.03 -4.22
N LEU A 62 -5.58 11.29 -4.07
CA LEU A 62 -4.18 11.73 -4.02
C LEU A 62 -3.43 11.06 -2.86
N SER A 63 -4.04 11.06 -1.67
CA SER A 63 -3.50 10.46 -0.46
C SER A 63 -3.17 8.98 -0.68
N PHE A 64 -4.09 8.24 -1.28
CA PHE A 64 -3.89 6.83 -1.58
C PHE A 64 -2.73 6.58 -2.55
N GLN A 65 -2.56 7.42 -3.56
CA GLN A 65 -1.45 7.31 -4.51
C GLN A 65 -0.10 7.60 -3.85
N VAL A 66 -0.03 8.67 -3.05
CA VAL A 66 1.18 9.02 -2.30
C VAL A 66 1.54 7.91 -1.30
N GLN A 67 0.57 7.36 -0.59
CA GLN A 67 0.79 6.25 0.34
C GLN A 67 1.36 5.00 -0.34
N LYS A 68 0.93 4.67 -1.57
CA LYS A 68 1.53 3.58 -2.35
C LYS A 68 3.00 3.84 -2.64
N GLU A 69 3.34 5.06 -3.03
CA GLU A 69 4.72 5.45 -3.32
C GLU A 69 5.60 5.50 -2.06
N LEU A 70 5.05 6.00 -0.95
CA LEU A 70 5.72 5.99 0.36
C LEU A 70 6.00 4.57 0.84
N ASN A 71 5.04 3.65 0.73
CA ASN A 71 5.25 2.25 1.08
C ASN A 71 6.34 1.60 0.20
N ARG A 72 6.41 1.99 -1.08
CA ARG A 72 7.43 1.50 -2.03
C ARG A 72 8.83 2.01 -1.70
N ARG A 73 8.98 3.30 -1.39
CA ARG A 73 10.30 3.95 -1.14
C ARG A 73 10.80 3.76 0.29
N PHE A 74 9.92 3.88 1.26
CA PHE A 74 10.26 4.02 2.68
C PHE A 74 9.69 2.88 3.52
N GLY A 75 9.61 1.65 3.01
CA GLY A 75 8.90 0.54 3.66
C GLY A 75 9.21 0.33 5.16
N LYS A 76 10.44 0.59 5.62
CA LYS A 76 10.83 0.56 7.05
C LYS A 76 10.25 1.73 7.86
N TRP A 77 10.22 2.92 7.28
CA TRP A 77 9.74 4.17 7.88
C TRP A 77 8.31 4.54 7.45
N TYR A 78 7.58 3.60 6.84
CA TYR A 78 6.31 3.86 6.18
C TYR A 78 5.32 4.58 7.10
N TRP A 79 5.13 4.08 8.32
CA TRP A 79 4.21 4.67 9.27
C TRP A 79 4.58 6.10 9.67
N LEU A 80 5.86 6.39 9.88
CA LEU A 80 6.32 7.75 10.14
C LEU A 80 6.01 8.67 8.96
N THR A 81 6.28 8.23 7.73
CA THR A 81 5.98 9.02 6.53
C THR A 81 4.47 9.24 6.31
N VAL A 82 3.64 8.26 6.67
CA VAL A 82 2.18 8.37 6.61
C VAL A 82 1.67 9.40 7.62
N VAL A 83 2.20 9.39 8.85
CA VAL A 83 1.81 10.38 9.88
C VAL A 83 2.18 11.79 9.45
N LEU A 84 3.42 12.01 8.99
CA LEU A 84 3.85 13.33 8.49
C LEU A 84 2.98 13.80 7.33
N PHE A 85 2.67 12.90 6.39
CA PHE A 85 1.82 13.20 5.25
C PHE A 85 0.37 13.50 5.67
N ALA A 86 -0.17 12.78 6.65
CA ALA A 86 -1.51 13.03 7.19
C ALA A 86 -1.62 14.42 7.82
N LEU A 87 -0.60 14.85 8.57
CA LEU A 87 -0.53 16.20 9.14
C LEU A 87 -0.52 17.28 8.05
N VAL A 88 0.29 17.08 7.00
CA VAL A 88 0.32 18.00 5.85
C VAL A 88 -1.03 18.07 5.15
N ILE A 89 -1.65 16.92 4.85
CA ILE A 89 -2.99 16.89 4.23
C ILE A 89 -4.01 17.61 5.10
N LEU A 90 -4.05 17.32 6.40
CA LEU A 90 -5.02 17.96 7.30
C LEU A 90 -4.84 19.47 7.32
N PHE A 91 -3.60 19.94 7.43
CA PHE A 91 -3.32 21.36 7.44
C PHE A 91 -3.70 22.03 6.11
N THR A 92 -3.36 21.41 4.97
CA THR A 92 -3.78 21.92 3.66
C THR A 92 -5.29 21.92 3.51
N PHE A 93 -5.96 20.85 3.94
CA PHE A 93 -7.41 20.73 3.89
C PHE A 93 -8.09 21.78 4.77
N TYR A 94 -7.57 22.03 5.98
CA TYR A 94 -8.01 23.11 6.88
C TYR A 94 -7.96 24.47 6.20
N LEU A 95 -6.83 24.82 5.59
CA LEU A 95 -6.66 26.08 4.90
C LEU A 95 -7.58 26.22 3.70
N LEU A 96 -7.67 25.19 2.85
CA LEU A 96 -8.50 25.25 1.64
C LEU A 96 -9.99 25.35 1.97
N SER A 97 -10.46 24.57 2.93
CA SER A 97 -11.85 24.62 3.37
C SER A 97 -12.17 25.95 4.06
N GLY A 98 -11.26 26.50 4.87
CA GLY A 98 -11.41 27.81 5.48
C GLY A 98 -11.46 28.95 4.46
N ILE A 99 -10.55 28.95 3.47
CA ILE A 99 -10.54 29.92 2.35
C ILE A 99 -11.86 29.84 1.58
N LEU A 100 -12.34 28.62 1.29
CA LEU A 100 -13.56 28.41 0.53
C LEU A 100 -14.79 28.93 1.28
N LEU A 101 -14.93 28.64 2.58
CA LEU A 101 -16.05 29.14 3.38
C LEU A 101 -16.00 30.66 3.55
N HIS A 102 -14.82 31.23 3.73
CA HIS A 102 -14.64 32.68 3.75
C HIS A 102 -15.05 33.32 2.41
N SER A 103 -14.66 32.73 1.29
CA SER A 103 -15.04 33.21 -0.05
C SER A 103 -16.55 33.13 -0.33
N LEU A 104 -17.27 32.30 0.44
CA LEU A 104 -18.71 32.15 0.40
C LEU A 104 -19.42 32.98 1.48
N GLU A 105 -18.71 33.89 2.16
CA GLU A 105 -19.23 34.80 3.19
C GLU A 105 -19.77 34.09 4.47
N PHE A 106 -19.38 32.84 4.72
CA PHE A 106 -19.77 32.12 5.94
C PHE A 106 -18.93 32.48 7.18
N PHE A 107 -17.70 32.98 6.97
CA PHE A 107 -16.81 33.40 8.04
C PHE A 107 -16.05 34.66 7.63
N ASP A 108 -15.83 35.56 8.59
CA ASP A 108 -15.08 36.80 8.35
C ASP A 108 -13.59 36.57 8.06
N HIS A 109 -13.05 35.45 8.54
CA HIS A 109 -11.62 35.11 8.41
C HIS A 109 -11.46 33.69 7.90
N PHE A 110 -10.47 33.46 7.03
CA PHE A 110 -10.14 32.13 6.51
C PHE A 110 -9.55 31.18 7.58
N ILE A 111 -9.01 31.73 8.67
CA ILE A 111 -8.63 31.01 9.89
C ILE A 111 -9.41 31.65 11.04
N SER A 112 -10.46 30.97 11.51
CA SER A 112 -11.23 31.41 12.68
C SER A 112 -11.28 30.32 13.75
N GLU A 113 -11.31 30.74 15.01
CA GLU A 113 -11.41 29.82 16.14
C GLU A 113 -12.73 29.05 16.10
N ASP A 114 -13.82 29.75 15.78
CA ASP A 114 -15.15 29.16 15.64
C ASP A 114 -15.19 28.11 14.53
N TYR A 115 -14.54 28.37 13.39
CA TYR A 115 -14.40 27.39 12.33
C TYR A 115 -13.66 26.13 12.81
N ALA A 116 -12.49 26.32 13.44
CA ALA A 116 -11.69 25.22 13.96
C ALA A 116 -12.45 24.41 15.02
N ARG A 117 -13.19 25.07 15.91
CA ARG A 117 -13.84 24.49 17.08
C ARG A 117 -15.15 23.78 16.75
N TYR A 118 -16.02 24.39 15.96
CA TYR A 118 -17.38 23.88 15.72
C TYR A 118 -17.47 23.00 14.48
N TYR A 119 -16.60 23.21 13.50
CA TYR A 119 -16.71 22.58 12.19
C TYR A 119 -15.54 21.64 11.91
N PHE A 120 -14.30 22.14 11.91
CA PHE A 120 -13.15 21.35 11.45
C PHE A 120 -12.63 20.32 12.45
N GLY A 121 -12.59 20.66 13.75
CA GLY A 121 -11.83 19.88 14.73
C GLY A 121 -12.24 18.41 14.83
N ARG A 122 -13.54 18.12 14.71
CA ARG A 122 -14.04 16.74 14.70
C ARG A 122 -13.89 16.07 13.33
N GLU A 123 -14.15 16.81 12.25
CA GLU A 123 -13.96 16.32 10.89
C GLU A 123 -12.52 15.86 10.62
N ALA A 124 -11.54 16.56 11.21
CA ALA A 124 -10.14 16.16 11.16
C ALA A 124 -9.91 14.72 11.64
N LEU A 125 -10.64 14.26 12.68
CA LEU A 125 -10.54 12.88 13.17
C LEU A 125 -11.04 11.88 12.12
N TYR A 126 -12.09 12.21 11.39
CA TYR A 126 -12.64 11.36 10.35
C TYR A 126 -11.72 11.28 9.13
N HIS A 127 -11.13 12.40 8.73
CA HIS A 127 -10.08 12.41 7.71
C HIS A 127 -8.89 11.54 8.12
N LEU A 128 -8.45 11.62 9.38
CA LEU A 128 -7.41 10.74 9.91
C LEU A 128 -7.79 9.27 9.85
N LEU A 129 -9.03 8.92 10.24
CA LEU A 129 -9.51 7.53 10.17
C LEU A 129 -9.50 7.00 8.74
N VAL A 130 -9.92 7.80 7.75
CA VAL A 130 -9.89 7.40 6.34
C VAL A 130 -8.46 7.25 5.83
N ILE A 131 -7.58 8.21 6.11
CA ILE A 131 -6.15 8.17 5.74
C ILE A 131 -5.46 6.97 6.39
N PHE A 132 -5.78 6.68 7.64
CA PHE A 132 -5.26 5.52 8.36
C PHE A 132 -5.78 4.22 7.73
N GLY A 133 -7.09 4.11 7.49
CA GLY A 133 -7.70 2.95 6.83
C GLY A 133 -7.11 2.69 5.45
N SER A 134 -6.88 3.74 4.66
CA SER A 134 -6.23 3.63 3.35
C SER A 134 -4.77 3.17 3.47
N SER A 135 -4.04 3.68 4.47
CA SER A 135 -2.64 3.28 4.71
C SER A 135 -2.54 1.81 5.13
N LEU A 136 -3.47 1.34 5.96
CA LEU A 136 -3.58 -0.07 6.34
C LEU A 136 -3.89 -0.92 5.11
N PHE A 137 -4.84 -0.49 4.27
CA PHE A 137 -5.17 -1.19 3.03
C PHE A 137 -3.97 -1.28 2.08
N VAL A 138 -3.20 -0.19 1.90
CA VAL A 138 -1.96 -0.19 1.10
C VAL A 138 -0.95 -1.19 1.67
N ARG A 139 -0.78 -1.21 3.00
CA ARG A 139 0.17 -2.09 3.68
C ARG A 139 -0.21 -3.57 3.56
N LEU A 140 -1.50 -3.88 3.66
CA LEU A 140 -2.03 -5.24 3.59
C LEU A 140 -2.08 -5.77 2.15
N LYS A 141 -2.47 -4.94 1.17
CA LYS A 141 -2.57 -5.33 -0.25
C LYS A 141 -1.21 -5.72 -0.84
N GLY A 142 -0.12 -5.19 -0.31
CA GLY A 142 1.25 -5.53 -0.71
C GLY A 142 1.66 -6.99 -0.46
N LYS A 143 0.86 -7.79 0.26
CA LYS A 143 1.17 -9.18 0.63
C LYS A 143 0.29 -10.23 -0.06
N LYS A 144 -0.21 -10.00 -1.27
CA LYS A 144 -0.92 -11.08 -1.98
C LYS A 144 0.10 -12.09 -2.51
N LYS A 145 0.25 -13.21 -1.78
CA LYS A 145 1.10 -14.34 -2.13
C LYS A 145 0.79 -14.79 -3.56
N ARG A 146 1.74 -14.68 -4.47
CA ARG A 146 1.59 -15.24 -5.82
C ARG A 146 1.71 -16.74 -5.70
N THR A 147 0.69 -17.45 -6.13
CA THR A 147 0.68 -18.92 -6.17
C THR A 147 1.09 -19.45 -7.54
N THR A 148 0.96 -18.65 -8.59
CA THR A 148 1.27 -19.03 -9.97
C THR A 148 2.01 -17.94 -10.74
N ILE A 149 2.70 -18.36 -11.80
CA ILE A 149 3.42 -17.50 -12.74
C ILE A 149 3.31 -18.06 -14.17
N GLU A 150 3.08 -17.19 -15.15
CA GLU A 150 3.14 -17.58 -16.56
C GLU A 150 4.59 -17.69 -17.03
N VAL A 151 4.93 -18.83 -17.63
CA VAL A 151 6.25 -19.17 -18.14
C VAL A 151 6.11 -19.90 -19.47
N ASN A 152 7.20 -20.01 -20.23
CA ASN A 152 7.22 -20.72 -21.51
C ASN A 152 7.92 -22.08 -21.38
N LYS A 153 7.35 -23.09 -22.04
CA LYS A 153 7.99 -24.39 -22.30
C LYS A 153 8.01 -24.61 -23.82
N GLY A 154 9.16 -24.35 -24.43
CA GLY A 154 9.26 -24.28 -25.89
C GLY A 154 8.35 -23.18 -26.46
N ARG A 155 7.41 -23.57 -27.33
CA ARG A 155 6.45 -22.63 -27.96
C ARG A 155 5.15 -22.40 -27.16
N LYS A 156 4.95 -23.11 -26.04
CA LYS A 156 3.72 -23.02 -25.23
C LYS A 156 3.93 -22.13 -24.02
N THR A 157 2.97 -21.24 -23.73
CA THR A 157 2.87 -20.53 -22.45
C THR A 157 2.03 -21.35 -21.49
N ILE A 158 2.55 -21.55 -20.28
CA ILE A 158 1.97 -22.41 -19.24
C ILE A 158 1.91 -21.62 -17.93
N THR A 159 0.81 -21.76 -17.19
CA THR A 159 0.68 -21.25 -15.82
C THR A 159 1.33 -22.23 -14.85
N LEU A 160 2.54 -21.90 -14.38
CA LEU A 160 3.31 -22.71 -13.44
C LEU A 160 2.95 -22.35 -11.99
N ARG A 161 2.76 -23.35 -11.14
CA ARG A 161 2.61 -23.12 -9.70
C ARG A 161 3.97 -22.84 -9.06
N LEU A 162 4.04 -21.85 -8.19
CA LEU A 162 5.30 -21.40 -7.59
C LEU A 162 5.79 -22.35 -6.47
N ASP A 163 4.91 -23.13 -5.87
CA ASP A 163 5.27 -24.14 -4.85
C ASP A 163 6.07 -25.32 -5.43
N THR A 164 5.90 -25.63 -6.72
CA THR A 164 6.67 -26.66 -7.43
C THR A 164 8.04 -26.17 -7.91
N VAL A 165 8.34 -24.86 -7.80
CA VAL A 165 9.63 -24.29 -8.22
C VAL A 165 10.63 -24.43 -7.09
N HIS A 166 11.78 -25.02 -7.36
CA HIS A 166 12.87 -25.20 -6.41
C HIS A 166 13.79 -23.98 -6.39
N TRP A 167 14.27 -23.57 -7.58
CA TRP A 167 15.06 -22.37 -7.74
C TRP A 167 14.84 -21.74 -9.12
N ILE A 168 15.26 -20.49 -9.23
CA ILE A 168 15.26 -19.69 -10.45
C ILE A 168 16.70 -19.28 -10.71
N GLU A 169 17.15 -19.52 -11.93
CA GLU A 169 18.47 -19.11 -12.42
C GLU A 169 18.34 -18.01 -13.46
N ALA A 170 19.21 -17.01 -13.39
CA ALA A 170 19.34 -16.02 -14.44
C ALA A 170 20.32 -16.48 -15.52
N ASP A 171 19.81 -16.54 -16.74
CA ASP A 171 20.55 -16.76 -17.96
C ASP A 171 20.34 -15.56 -18.90
N ASP A 172 21.26 -14.61 -18.80
CA ASP A 172 21.21 -13.32 -19.48
C ASP A 172 19.89 -12.56 -19.26
N HIS A 173 19.02 -12.49 -20.27
CA HIS A 173 17.70 -11.84 -20.20
C HIS A 173 16.54 -12.80 -19.88
N TYR A 174 16.86 -14.07 -19.68
CA TYR A 174 15.91 -15.13 -19.38
C TYR A 174 16.10 -15.67 -17.96
N LEU A 175 14.98 -16.07 -17.37
CA LEU A 175 14.93 -16.74 -16.09
C LEU A 175 14.48 -18.18 -16.30
N ASN A 176 15.31 -19.10 -15.85
CA ASN A 176 15.04 -20.54 -15.88
C ASN A 176 14.46 -20.96 -14.53
N PHE A 177 13.20 -21.37 -14.52
CA PHE A 177 12.47 -21.88 -13.37
C PHE A 177 12.62 -23.39 -13.33
N TYR A 178 13.39 -23.88 -12.36
CA TYR A 178 13.62 -25.30 -12.18
C TYR A 178 12.59 -25.89 -11.22
N THR A 179 11.94 -26.94 -11.67
CA THR A 179 11.02 -27.77 -10.88
C THR A 179 11.62 -29.15 -10.68
N GLY A 180 10.90 -30.05 -10.01
CA GLY A 180 11.35 -31.44 -9.84
C GLY A 180 11.49 -32.21 -11.16
N THR A 181 10.73 -31.85 -12.19
CA THR A 181 10.67 -32.60 -13.47
C THR A 181 11.11 -31.79 -14.68
N ASP A 182 10.88 -30.49 -14.67
CA ASP A 182 10.96 -29.64 -15.86
C ASP A 182 11.66 -28.30 -15.59
N VAL A 183 12.14 -27.69 -16.68
CA VAL A 183 12.65 -26.33 -16.71
C VAL A 183 11.75 -25.46 -17.58
N PHE A 184 11.36 -24.31 -17.05
CA PHE A 184 10.52 -23.33 -17.74
C PHE A 184 11.25 -22.00 -17.87
N ILE A 185 10.98 -21.26 -18.95
CA ILE A 185 11.73 -20.04 -19.28
C ILE A 185 10.80 -18.83 -19.26
N LYS A 186 11.26 -17.71 -18.69
CA LYS A 186 10.56 -16.42 -18.77
C LYS A 186 11.55 -15.29 -19.01
N ARG A 187 11.27 -14.41 -19.97
CA ARG A 187 12.04 -13.18 -20.15
C ARG A 187 11.72 -12.19 -19.02
N ALA A 188 12.67 -11.96 -18.12
CA ALA A 188 12.50 -11.07 -16.97
C ALA A 188 13.85 -10.77 -16.29
N ASN A 189 13.90 -9.70 -15.48
CA ASN A 189 15.03 -9.41 -14.61
C ASN A 189 14.93 -10.21 -13.30
N LEU A 190 16.02 -10.88 -12.89
CA LEU A 190 16.04 -11.70 -11.67
C LEU A 190 15.79 -10.87 -10.40
N GLY A 191 16.30 -9.64 -10.34
CA GLY A 191 16.12 -8.76 -9.19
C GLY A 191 14.67 -8.34 -8.98
N ASP A 192 13.97 -7.98 -10.06
CA ASP A 192 12.55 -7.64 -10.00
C ASP A 192 11.69 -8.88 -9.73
N MET A 193 12.05 -10.03 -10.33
CA MET A 193 11.39 -11.29 -10.05
C MET A 193 11.54 -11.70 -8.58
N ALA A 194 12.73 -11.57 -8.00
CA ALA A 194 12.96 -11.84 -6.58
C ALA A 194 12.08 -10.96 -5.67
N LYS A 195 11.95 -9.67 -5.98
CA LYS A 195 11.06 -8.75 -5.24
C LYS A 195 9.59 -9.14 -5.39
N GLN A 196 9.19 -9.58 -6.59
CA GLN A 196 7.82 -9.98 -6.89
C GLN A 196 7.42 -11.30 -6.21
N LEU A 197 8.37 -12.21 -6.01
CA LEU A 197 8.17 -13.53 -5.41
C LEU A 197 8.48 -13.56 -3.90
N ALA A 198 8.95 -12.46 -3.33
CA ALA A 198 9.11 -12.33 -1.89
C ALA A 198 7.74 -12.39 -1.17
N PRO A 199 7.66 -12.94 0.05
CA PRO A 199 8.78 -13.40 0.88
C PRO A 199 9.17 -14.87 0.69
N ASP A 200 8.43 -15.65 -0.10
CA ASP A 200 8.63 -17.11 -0.23
C ASP A 200 9.90 -17.47 -0.99
N PHE A 201 10.34 -16.58 -1.88
CA PHE A 201 11.59 -16.72 -2.59
C PHE A 201 12.64 -15.78 -2.03
N ILE A 202 13.87 -16.27 -1.90
CA ILE A 202 15.01 -15.51 -1.43
C ILE A 202 16.13 -15.49 -2.47
N ARG A 203 16.69 -14.31 -2.73
CA ARG A 203 17.83 -14.17 -3.62
C ARG A 203 19.11 -14.46 -2.85
N ILE A 204 19.86 -15.45 -3.30
CA ILE A 204 21.09 -15.92 -2.61
C ILE A 204 22.36 -15.65 -3.42
N HIS A 205 22.20 -15.28 -4.69
CA HIS A 205 23.31 -15.00 -5.59
C HIS A 205 22.83 -14.03 -6.68
N ARG A 206 23.77 -13.39 -7.38
CA ARG A 206 23.43 -12.53 -8.54
C ARG A 206 22.65 -13.27 -9.62
N LYS A 207 22.83 -14.60 -9.71
CA LYS A 207 22.15 -15.51 -10.64
C LYS A 207 21.07 -16.40 -10.03
N TYR A 208 20.93 -16.49 -8.70
CA TYR A 208 20.04 -17.48 -8.08
C TYR A 208 19.03 -16.87 -7.11
N VAL A 209 17.79 -17.30 -7.27
CA VAL A 209 16.67 -17.07 -6.35
C VAL A 209 16.10 -18.44 -5.99
N VAL A 210 15.82 -18.69 -4.72
CA VAL A 210 15.46 -20.03 -4.21
C VAL A 210 14.14 -19.97 -3.47
N ASN A 211 13.32 -20.99 -3.64
CA ASN A 211 12.10 -21.16 -2.85
C ASN A 211 12.48 -21.63 -1.45
N LYS A 212 12.13 -20.86 -0.42
CA LYS A 212 12.46 -21.18 0.97
C LYS A 212 11.91 -22.52 1.43
N SER A 213 10.73 -22.90 0.95
CA SER A 213 10.11 -24.20 1.30
C SER A 213 10.86 -25.42 0.74
N GLN A 214 11.78 -25.20 -0.20
CA GLN A 214 12.56 -26.25 -0.86
C GLN A 214 14.00 -26.33 -0.32
N ILE A 215 14.35 -25.53 0.70
CA ILE A 215 15.67 -25.53 1.33
C ILE A 215 15.72 -26.65 2.39
N VAL A 216 16.71 -27.54 2.27
CA VAL A 216 16.95 -28.63 3.23
C VAL A 216 17.96 -28.22 4.28
N SER A 217 19.09 -27.64 3.88
CA SER A 217 20.15 -27.28 4.82
C SER A 217 21.03 -26.13 4.30
N LYS A 218 21.71 -25.49 5.25
CA LYS A 218 22.81 -24.55 5.00
C LYS A 218 24.12 -25.26 5.25
N GLU A 219 25.06 -25.15 4.34
CA GLU A 219 26.42 -25.64 4.56
C GLU A 219 27.41 -24.48 4.50
N LYS A 220 28.40 -24.51 5.40
CA LYS A 220 29.54 -23.61 5.36
C LYS A 220 30.80 -24.43 5.14
N LYS A 221 31.47 -24.21 4.01
CA LYS A 221 32.76 -24.83 3.71
C LYS A 221 33.80 -23.71 3.61
N GLN A 222 34.71 -23.66 4.58
CA GLN A 222 35.69 -22.57 4.73
C GLN A 222 35.01 -21.20 4.76
N ARG A 223 35.31 -20.31 3.80
CA ARG A 223 34.72 -18.97 3.63
C ARG A 223 33.53 -18.92 2.66
N GLN A 224 32.99 -20.07 2.26
CA GLN A 224 31.88 -20.15 1.30
C GLN A 224 30.63 -20.75 1.94
N GLU A 225 29.48 -20.14 1.65
CA GLU A 225 28.17 -20.63 2.07
C GLU A 225 27.45 -21.30 0.88
N PHE A 226 26.74 -22.38 1.16
CA PHE A 226 25.95 -23.14 0.20
C PHE A 226 24.56 -23.43 0.77
N ILE A 227 23.58 -23.50 -0.13
CA ILE A 227 22.23 -23.96 0.18
C ILE A 227 22.01 -25.29 -0.54
N LEU A 228 21.55 -26.29 0.21
CA LEU A 228 21.12 -27.57 -0.32
C LEU A 228 19.59 -27.56 -0.48
N LEU A 229 19.11 -27.98 -1.64
CA LEU A 229 17.69 -28.08 -1.95
C LEU A 229 17.17 -29.51 -1.87
N SER A 230 15.85 -29.64 -1.75
CA SER A 230 15.12 -30.91 -1.77
C SER A 230 15.35 -31.73 -3.05
N SER A 231 15.72 -31.08 -4.14
CA SER A 231 16.14 -31.74 -5.39
C SER A 231 17.55 -32.36 -5.32
N GLY A 232 18.27 -32.19 -4.22
CA GLY A 232 19.69 -32.51 -4.09
C GLY A 232 20.62 -31.47 -4.72
N LYS A 233 20.09 -30.41 -5.36
CA LYS A 233 20.92 -29.36 -5.95
C LYS A 233 21.60 -28.53 -4.88
N ARG A 234 22.92 -28.36 -5.01
CA ARG A 234 23.74 -27.51 -4.16
C ARG A 234 24.04 -26.19 -4.85
N LEU A 235 23.58 -25.07 -4.28
CA LEU A 235 23.76 -23.73 -4.84
C LEU A 235 24.69 -22.90 -3.96
N LYS A 236 25.68 -22.25 -4.57
CA LYS A 236 26.62 -21.37 -3.89
C LYS A 236 25.96 -20.01 -3.60
N VAL A 237 26.07 -19.54 -2.37
CA VAL A 237 25.66 -18.20 -1.95
C VAL A 237 26.71 -17.18 -2.40
N GLY A 238 26.26 -16.07 -2.98
CA GLY A 238 27.13 -14.97 -3.37
C GLY A 238 27.62 -14.21 -2.16
N GLN A 239 28.88 -13.74 -2.18
CA GLN A 239 29.47 -13.03 -1.04
C GLN A 239 28.64 -11.80 -0.61
N SER A 240 28.14 -11.02 -1.56
CA SER A 240 27.28 -9.84 -1.28
C SER A 240 25.88 -10.18 -0.75
N PHE A 241 25.50 -11.46 -0.78
CA PHE A 241 24.21 -11.97 -0.30
C PHE A 241 24.35 -12.78 0.99
N ALA A 242 25.58 -13.04 1.44
CA ALA A 242 25.87 -13.72 2.69
C ALA A 242 25.92 -12.71 3.86
N PRO A 243 25.55 -13.13 5.08
CA PRO A 243 24.87 -14.38 5.40
C PRO A 243 23.39 -14.32 4.99
N VAL A 244 22.90 -15.39 4.38
CA VAL A 244 21.47 -15.51 4.06
C VAL A 244 20.70 -15.91 5.31
N PHE A 245 19.67 -15.14 5.65
CA PHE A 245 18.65 -15.44 6.67
C PHE A 245 17.31 -15.65 5.96
N TRP A 246 16.62 -16.77 6.19
CA TRP A 246 15.34 -17.10 5.54
C TRP A 246 14.21 -17.33 6.52
#